data_AF-A0A432KNZ5-F1
#
_entry.id   AF-A0A432KNZ5-F1
#
_cell.length_a   1.000
_cell.length_b   1.000
_cell.length_c   1.000
_cell.angle_alpha   90.00
_cell.angle_beta   90.00
_cell.angle_gamma   90.00
#
_symmetry.space_group_name_H-M   'P 1'
#
loop_
_entity.id
_entity.type
_entity.pdbx_description
1 polymer ?
#
loop_
_entity_poly.entity_id
_entity_poly.type
_entity_poly.pdbx_seq_one_letter_code
_entity_poly.pdbx_strand_id
1 'polypeptide(L)'
;MSINIDSGYLYNMRTHHFKNDKSMVLQAKGKLNEKANFSTKVNFPMPSENGAFHFVGKVGELDLTALNEMLIPLGAIEVRSGYNEEVNINFTGNDDYAEGLMEFRYNNLKIDILDRETYQSKGFGNNLKTIFANSFVVSSKNPRWFKLQEGNIFFERIKSRSIFNFWAKSLLSGAVSSIGIKRSKEEAKAYYKENKADMEDIED
;
A
#
# COMPACT_ATOMS: atom_id res chain seq x y z
N MET A 1 10.37 13.11 6.92
CA MET A 1 10.32 11.64 6.75
C MET A 1 11.70 11.13 6.40
N SER A 2 12.16 10.12 7.13
CA SER A 2 13.35 9.33 6.79
C SER A 2 12.93 7.87 6.59
N ILE A 3 13.31 7.32 5.44
CA ILE A 3 13.38 5.87 5.26
C ILE A 3 14.86 5.54 5.37
N ASN A 4 15.25 4.94 6.49
CA ASN A 4 16.62 4.52 6.68
C ASN A 4 16.72 3.06 6.28
N ILE A 5 17.49 2.80 5.24
CA ILE A 5 17.72 1.47 4.73
C ILE A 5 18.97 0.93 5.44
N ASP A 6 18.78 -0.03 6.33
CA ASP A 6 19.88 -0.71 7.01
C ASP A 6 20.63 -1.63 6.04
N SER A 7 19.90 -2.28 5.13
CA SER A 7 20.46 -3.10 4.07
C SER A 7 19.55 -3.10 2.84
N GLY A 8 20.16 -2.95 1.66
CA GLY A 8 19.46 -2.94 0.38
C GLY A 8 20.29 -3.66 -0.67
N TYR A 9 19.67 -4.61 -1.37
CA TYR A 9 20.29 -5.38 -2.43
C TYR A 9 19.43 -5.28 -3.68
N LEU A 10 20.07 -4.90 -4.79
CA LEU A 10 19.51 -5.06 -6.12
C LEU A 10 20.39 -6.05 -6.86
N TYR A 11 19.83 -7.18 -7.25
CA TYR A 11 20.58 -8.26 -7.89
C TYR A 11 19.84 -8.82 -9.09
N ASN A 12 20.57 -9.57 -9.92
CA ASN A 12 20.15 -10.00 -11.25
C ASN A 12 19.82 -8.84 -12.20
N MET A 13 20.44 -7.67 -12.01
CA MET A 13 20.38 -6.57 -12.97
C MET A 13 21.03 -6.99 -14.29
N ARG A 14 20.37 -6.73 -15.42
CA ARG A 14 20.87 -7.06 -16.75
C ARG A 14 20.50 -5.95 -17.73
N THR A 15 21.39 -5.70 -18.68
CA THR A 15 21.23 -4.66 -19.72
C THR A 15 20.79 -5.23 -21.07
N HIS A 16 20.75 -6.56 -21.21
CA HIS A 16 20.42 -7.25 -22.46
C HIS A 16 19.40 -8.36 -22.23
N HIS A 17 18.49 -8.54 -23.20
CA HIS A 17 17.49 -9.60 -23.22
C HIS A 17 18.17 -10.96 -23.42
N PHE A 18 18.33 -11.73 -22.34
CA PHE A 18 18.73 -13.12 -22.41
C PHE A 18 17.52 -14.01 -22.13
N LYS A 19 17.44 -15.17 -22.81
CA LYS A 19 16.44 -16.25 -22.65
C LYS A 19 16.45 -16.95 -21.27
N ASN A 20 16.83 -16.26 -20.21
CA ASN A 20 16.99 -16.84 -18.88
C ASN A 20 15.91 -16.26 -17.96
N ASP A 21 15.07 -17.14 -17.41
CA ASP A 21 13.85 -16.80 -16.65
C ASP A 21 14.10 -16.18 -15.26
N LYS A 22 15.30 -15.64 -15.01
CA LYS A 22 15.67 -15.11 -13.69
C LYS A 22 15.22 -13.66 -13.55
N SER A 23 14.25 -13.43 -12.67
CA SER A 23 13.79 -12.10 -12.28
C SER A 23 14.90 -11.23 -11.70
N MET A 24 14.88 -9.94 -12.04
CA MET A 24 15.59 -8.91 -11.28
C MET A 24 14.90 -8.76 -9.92
N VAL A 25 15.67 -8.60 -8.85
CA VAL A 25 15.11 -8.55 -7.50
C VAL A 25 15.70 -7.39 -6.71
N LEU A 26 14.80 -6.57 -6.17
CA LEU A 26 15.09 -5.58 -5.14
C LEU A 26 14.71 -6.15 -3.78
N GLN A 27 15.63 -6.13 -2.82
CA GLN A 27 15.35 -6.43 -1.41
C GLN A 27 15.82 -5.26 -0.55
N ALA A 28 14.99 -4.84 0.40
CA ALA A 28 15.37 -3.81 1.35
C ALA A 28 14.86 -4.15 2.75
N LYS A 29 15.67 -3.85 3.76
CA LYS A 29 15.30 -3.86 5.17
C LYS A 29 15.78 -2.57 5.82
N GLY A 30 15.02 -2.07 6.77
CA GLY A 30 15.39 -0.84 7.45
C GLY A 30 14.36 -0.36 8.45
N LYS A 31 14.43 0.93 8.75
CA LYS A 31 13.50 1.61 9.66
C LYS A 31 12.71 2.70 8.94
N LEU A 32 11.41 2.68 9.16
CA LEU A 32 10.47 3.72 8.79
C LEU A 32 10.40 4.76 9.91
N ASN A 33 10.77 6.00 9.62
CA ASN A 33 10.82 7.13 10.57
C ASN A 33 11.57 6.79 11.87
N GLU A 34 12.65 6.00 11.78
CA GLU A 34 13.46 5.50 12.92
C GLU A 34 12.71 4.65 13.95
N LYS A 35 11.42 4.36 13.71
CA LYS A 35 10.51 3.80 14.71
C LYS A 35 10.09 2.37 14.40
N ALA A 36 9.82 2.05 13.14
CA ALA A 36 9.32 0.73 12.75
C ALA A 36 10.24 0.01 11.79
N ASN A 37 10.56 -1.24 12.11
CA ASN A 37 11.28 -2.09 11.18
C ASN A 37 10.40 -2.43 9.98
N PHE A 38 10.95 -2.33 8.78
CA PHE A 38 10.30 -2.81 7.57
C PHE A 38 11.22 -3.77 6.79
N SER A 39 10.61 -4.64 6.02
CA SER A 39 11.29 -5.45 5.01
C SER A 39 10.44 -5.54 3.76
N THR A 40 11.06 -5.43 2.59
CA THR A 40 10.39 -5.59 1.30
C THR A 40 11.23 -6.41 0.34
N LYS A 41 10.55 -7.15 -0.53
CA LYS A 41 11.14 -7.80 -1.69
C LYS A 41 10.25 -7.50 -2.89
N VAL A 42 10.86 -7.01 -3.96
CA VAL A 42 10.21 -6.74 -5.23
C VAL A 42 10.88 -7.59 -6.30
N ASN A 43 10.11 -8.47 -6.94
CA ASN A 43 10.57 -9.27 -8.08
C ASN A 43 10.07 -8.61 -9.36
N PHE A 44 10.96 -8.44 -10.32
CA PHE A 44 10.67 -7.96 -11.66
C PHE A 44 10.95 -9.12 -12.63
N PRO A 45 9.92 -9.82 -13.14
CA PRO A 45 10.08 -10.80 -14.21
C PRO A 45 10.82 -10.18 -15.40
N MET A 46 11.75 -10.93 -15.98
CA MET A 46 12.57 -10.48 -17.10
C MET A 46 12.66 -11.62 -18.13
N PRO A 47 12.34 -11.39 -19.41
CA PRO A 47 11.75 -10.16 -19.95
C PRO A 47 10.31 -9.93 -19.44
N SER A 48 9.89 -8.66 -19.38
CA SER A 48 8.50 -8.29 -19.13
C SER A 48 8.09 -7.25 -20.15
N GLU A 49 6.97 -7.46 -20.84
CA GLU A 49 6.49 -6.55 -21.88
C GLU A 49 5.73 -5.34 -21.31
N ASN A 50 5.16 -5.48 -20.12
CA ASN A 50 4.34 -4.46 -19.46
C ASN A 50 4.91 -3.95 -18.12
N GLY A 51 6.22 -4.10 -17.90
CA GLY A 51 6.85 -3.63 -16.66
C GLY A 51 6.34 -4.31 -15.38
N ALA A 52 5.90 -5.58 -15.46
CA ALA A 52 5.36 -6.34 -14.34
C ALA A 52 6.33 -6.41 -13.16
N PHE A 53 5.76 -6.36 -11.96
CA PHE A 53 6.47 -6.61 -10.71
C PHE A 53 5.55 -7.25 -9.67
N HIS A 54 6.17 -7.99 -8.75
CA HIS A 54 5.53 -8.55 -7.58
C HIS A 54 6.17 -7.98 -6.32
N PHE A 55 5.39 -7.29 -5.51
CA PHE A 55 5.81 -6.65 -4.27
C PHE A 55 5.29 -7.43 -3.07
N VAL A 56 6.21 -7.84 -2.20
CA VAL A 56 5.88 -8.31 -0.85
C VAL A 56 6.57 -7.43 0.18
N GLY A 57 5.89 -7.16 1.28
CA GLY A 57 6.40 -6.30 2.32
C GLY A 57 5.84 -6.62 3.69
N LYS A 58 6.60 -6.26 4.71
CA LYS A 58 6.22 -6.34 6.10
C LYS A 58 6.65 -5.08 6.83
N VAL A 59 5.77 -4.55 7.68
CA VAL A 59 6.07 -3.43 8.58
C VAL A 59 5.70 -3.86 9.99
N GLY A 60 6.63 -3.73 10.92
CA GLY A 60 6.42 -4.04 12.32
C GLY A 60 5.74 -2.91 13.08
N GLU A 61 5.77 -3.03 14.40
CA GLU A 61 5.14 -2.13 15.35
C GLU A 61 5.45 -0.64 15.10
N LEU A 62 4.42 0.20 15.12
CA LEU A 62 4.56 1.64 14.87
C LEU A 62 3.43 2.46 15.52
N ASP A 63 3.78 3.56 16.18
CA ASP A 63 2.83 4.65 16.41
C ASP A 63 2.47 5.32 15.09
N LEU A 64 1.23 5.15 14.65
CA LEU A 64 0.76 5.58 13.34
C LEU A 64 0.76 7.12 13.16
N THR A 65 0.78 7.89 14.26
CA THR A 65 0.93 9.36 14.19
C THR A 65 2.26 9.77 13.57
N ALA A 66 3.29 8.92 13.69
CA ALA A 66 4.59 9.13 13.06
C ALA A 66 4.50 9.15 11.53
N LEU A 67 3.41 8.64 10.93
CA LEU A 67 3.23 8.63 9.47
C LEU A 67 2.61 9.92 8.92
N ASN A 68 2.19 10.88 9.76
CA ASN A 68 1.50 12.09 9.31
C ASN A 68 2.30 12.93 8.31
N GLU A 69 3.63 13.00 8.47
CA GLU A 69 4.51 13.68 7.51
C GLU A 69 4.41 13.11 6.09
N MET A 70 4.02 11.83 5.96
CA MET A 70 3.78 11.18 4.68
C MET A 70 2.29 11.22 4.28
N LEU A 71 1.40 10.86 5.19
CA LEU A 71 -0.03 10.66 4.89
C LEU A 71 -0.76 11.96 4.56
N ILE A 72 -0.36 13.08 5.16
CA ILE A 72 -0.95 14.39 4.88
C ILE A 72 -0.68 14.81 3.43
N PRO A 73 0.56 14.92 2.95
CA PRO A 73 0.81 15.29 1.55
C PRO A 73 0.43 14.19 0.55
N LEU A 74 0.49 12.91 0.94
CA LEU A 74 0.18 11.81 0.03
C LEU A 74 -1.33 11.64 -0.19
N GLY A 75 -2.13 11.74 0.87
CA GLY A 75 -3.54 11.34 0.86
C GLY A 75 -4.50 12.40 1.37
N ALA A 76 -4.00 13.52 1.92
CA ALA A 76 -4.75 14.41 2.79
C ALA A 76 -5.39 13.63 3.96
N ILE A 77 -4.61 12.74 4.58
CA ILE A 77 -5.04 11.93 5.72
C ILE A 77 -4.17 12.28 6.91
N GLU A 78 -4.80 12.60 8.03
CA GLU A 78 -4.14 12.83 9.30
C GLU A 78 -4.53 11.73 10.30
N VAL A 79 -3.54 11.07 10.89
CA VAL A 79 -3.71 10.14 12.00
C VAL A 79 -3.69 10.92 13.31
N ARG A 80 -4.78 10.87 14.06
CA ARG A 80 -4.90 11.48 15.40
C ARG A 80 -4.42 10.55 16.50
N SER A 81 -4.66 9.25 16.33
CA SER A 81 -4.18 8.20 17.22
C SER A 81 -4.20 6.87 16.47
N GLY A 82 -3.39 5.92 16.94
CA GLY A 82 -3.44 4.55 16.45
C GLY A 82 -2.07 3.88 16.58
N TYR A 83 -2.10 2.58 16.83
CA TYR A 83 -0.89 1.77 16.91
C TYR A 83 -0.99 0.62 15.92
N ASN A 84 0.01 0.48 15.06
CA ASN A 84 0.20 -0.68 14.20
C ASN A 84 0.92 -1.78 14.98
N GLU A 85 0.41 -3.00 14.93
CA GLU A 85 1.12 -4.20 15.38
C GLU A 85 1.93 -4.80 14.23
N GLU A 86 1.27 -5.01 13.09
CA GLU A 86 1.87 -5.67 11.93
C GLU A 86 1.10 -5.31 10.64
N VAL A 87 1.86 -5.01 9.58
CA VAL A 87 1.34 -4.94 8.21
C VAL A 87 1.99 -6.02 7.38
N ASN A 88 1.19 -6.86 6.71
CA ASN A 88 1.65 -7.77 5.66
C ASN A 88 1.09 -7.29 4.31
N ILE A 89 1.96 -7.18 3.31
CA ILE A 89 1.68 -6.59 2.01
C ILE A 89 1.99 -7.63 0.93
N ASN A 90 1.06 -7.83 0.00
CA ASN A 90 1.28 -8.64 -1.18
C ASN A 90 0.47 -8.07 -2.36
N PHE A 91 1.16 -7.47 -3.34
CA PHE A 91 0.51 -6.95 -4.53
C PHE A 91 1.37 -7.11 -5.77
N THR A 92 0.72 -7.17 -6.93
CA THR A 92 1.35 -7.10 -8.24
C THR A 92 1.07 -5.74 -8.86
N GLY A 93 1.93 -5.30 -9.75
CA GLY A 93 1.66 -4.14 -10.57
C GLY A 93 2.43 -4.19 -11.88
N ASN A 94 2.06 -3.29 -12.79
CA ASN A 94 2.62 -3.18 -14.12
C ASN A 94 2.72 -1.69 -14.52
N ASP A 95 2.79 -1.43 -15.83
CA ASP A 95 2.82 -0.08 -16.37
C ASP A 95 1.51 0.70 -16.26
N ASP A 96 0.41 0.05 -15.87
CA ASP A 96 -0.93 0.63 -15.90
C ASP A 96 -1.63 0.63 -14.53
N TYR A 97 -1.50 -0.42 -13.73
CA TYR A 97 -2.16 -0.52 -12.43
C TYR A 97 -1.44 -1.47 -11.47
N ALA A 98 -1.82 -1.38 -10.20
CA ALA A 98 -1.39 -2.27 -9.14
C ALA A 98 -2.62 -2.82 -8.42
N GLU A 99 -2.58 -4.09 -8.06
CA GLU A 99 -3.65 -4.76 -7.32
C GLU A 99 -3.11 -5.83 -6.38
N GLY A 100 -3.84 -6.08 -5.30
CA GLY A 100 -3.47 -7.13 -4.35
C GLY A 100 -4.15 -6.98 -3.00
N LEU A 101 -3.48 -7.47 -1.96
CA LEU A 101 -4.04 -7.57 -0.61
C LEU A 101 -3.06 -7.02 0.43
N MET A 102 -3.64 -6.44 1.47
CA MET A 102 -2.97 -5.97 2.66
C MET A 102 -3.66 -6.53 3.89
N GLU A 103 -2.87 -7.12 4.80
CA GLU A 103 -3.30 -7.34 6.17
C GLU A 103 -2.74 -6.22 7.03
N PHE A 104 -3.62 -5.43 7.66
CA PHE A 104 -3.22 -4.32 8.51
C PHE A 104 -3.78 -4.51 9.92
N ARG A 105 -2.92 -4.87 10.87
CA ARG A 105 -3.27 -5.08 12.29
C ARG A 105 -2.98 -3.81 13.07
N TYR A 106 -4.04 -3.15 13.55
CA TYR A 106 -3.93 -1.91 14.28
C TYR A 106 -4.89 -1.87 15.47
N ASN A 107 -4.66 -0.94 16.39
CA ASN A 107 -5.49 -0.66 17.56
C ASN A 107 -5.74 0.85 17.70
N ASN A 108 -6.95 1.21 18.17
CA ASN A 108 -7.36 2.59 18.51
C ASN A 108 -7.07 3.64 17.40
N LEU A 109 -7.36 3.27 16.15
CA LEU A 109 -7.08 4.13 15.00
C LEU A 109 -8.16 5.20 14.84
N LYS A 110 -7.72 6.45 14.86
CA LYS A 110 -8.54 7.62 14.57
C LYS A 110 -7.86 8.44 13.49
N ILE A 111 -8.57 8.66 12.39
CA ILE A 111 -8.08 9.46 11.27
C ILE A 111 -9.05 10.58 10.91
N ASP A 112 -8.51 11.67 10.39
CA ASP A 112 -9.25 12.73 9.72
C ASP A 112 -8.87 12.78 8.24
N ILE A 113 -9.88 12.95 7.39
CA ILE A 113 -9.66 13.28 5.98
C ILE A 113 -9.64 14.81 5.87
N LEU A 114 -8.48 15.35 5.47
CA LEU A 114 -8.22 16.76 5.31
C LEU A 114 -8.68 17.28 3.95
N ASP A 115 -8.86 18.60 3.87
CA ASP A 115 -9.05 19.29 2.60
C ASP A 115 -7.72 19.33 1.83
N ARG A 116 -7.76 18.98 0.54
CA ARG A 116 -6.56 18.88 -0.32
C ARG A 116 -5.97 20.23 -0.72
N GLU A 117 -6.74 21.31 -0.64
CA GLU A 117 -6.28 22.66 -1.03
C GLU A 117 -5.64 23.38 0.15
N THR A 118 -6.19 23.23 1.35
CA THR A 118 -5.72 23.96 2.54
C THR A 118 -4.80 23.14 3.44
N TYR A 119 -4.83 21.80 3.36
CA TYR A 119 -4.18 20.88 4.31
C TYR A 119 -4.46 21.20 5.80
N GLN A 120 -5.50 21.99 6.08
CA GLN A 120 -5.93 22.36 7.42
C GLN A 120 -7.18 21.58 7.78
N SER A 121 -7.30 21.21 9.06
CA SER A 121 -8.57 20.80 9.65
C SER A 121 -9.55 21.96 9.47
N LYS A 122 -10.63 21.78 8.68
CA LYS A 122 -11.67 22.81 8.53
C LYS A 122 -12.23 23.14 9.91
N GLY A 123 -11.80 24.26 10.47
CA GLY A 123 -12.43 24.85 11.65
C GLY A 123 -13.90 25.12 11.34
N PHE A 124 -14.78 24.65 12.22
CA PHE A 124 -16.19 25.04 12.30
C PHE A 124 -16.96 24.97 10.96
N GLY A 125 -17.22 23.76 10.45
CA GLY A 125 -18.11 23.58 9.30
C GLY A 125 -18.10 22.18 8.68
N ASN A 126 -18.71 21.21 9.37
CA ASN A 126 -19.38 19.99 8.88
C ASN A 126 -18.74 19.05 7.82
N ASN A 127 -17.50 19.23 7.36
CA ASN A 127 -16.93 18.39 6.28
C ASN A 127 -15.74 17.50 6.67
N LEU A 128 -15.32 17.45 7.94
CA LEU A 128 -14.34 16.46 8.40
C LEU A 128 -15.04 15.12 8.62
N LYS A 129 -14.82 14.18 7.70
CA LYS A 129 -15.16 12.77 7.95
C LYS A 129 -14.08 12.18 8.86
N THR A 130 -14.23 12.35 10.16
CA THR A 130 -13.42 11.60 11.14
C THR A 130 -13.86 10.14 11.09
N ILE A 131 -12.93 9.25 10.79
CA ILE A 131 -13.17 7.82 10.74
C ILE A 131 -12.56 7.20 11.99
N PHE A 132 -13.44 6.67 12.84
CA PHE A 132 -13.05 5.91 14.00
C PHE A 132 -13.00 4.44 13.63
N ALA A 133 -11.82 3.84 13.76
CA ALA A 133 -11.62 2.43 13.54
C ALA A 133 -11.15 1.79 14.85
N ASN A 134 -12.12 1.26 15.62
CA ASN A 134 -11.85 0.42 16.78
C ASN A 134 -11.65 -1.01 16.29
N SER A 135 -10.42 -1.39 15.98
CA SER A 135 -10.09 -2.80 15.77
C SER A 135 -9.96 -3.46 17.15
N PHE A 136 -10.98 -4.21 17.54
CA PHE A 136 -10.86 -5.30 18.52
C PHE A 136 -10.97 -6.61 17.73
N VAL A 137 -9.83 -7.21 17.39
CA VAL A 137 -9.76 -8.65 17.06
C VAL A 137 -8.77 -9.32 18.00
N VAL A 138 -8.94 -9.09 19.30
CA VAL A 138 -8.44 -10.01 20.32
C VAL A 138 -9.59 -10.33 21.27
N SER A 139 -10.46 -11.25 20.85
CA SER A 139 -11.14 -12.10 21.83
C SER A 139 -10.16 -13.20 22.20
N SER A 140 -9.59 -13.11 23.39
CA SER A 140 -8.60 -14.03 23.95
C SER A 140 -9.13 -15.44 24.25
N LYS A 141 -10.20 -15.91 23.58
CA LYS A 141 -10.81 -17.23 23.81
C LYS A 141 -11.48 -17.85 22.58
N ASN A 142 -10.79 -18.05 21.44
CA ASN A 142 -11.00 -19.23 20.57
C ASN A 142 -10.07 -19.24 19.33
N PRO A 143 -9.21 -20.25 19.11
CA PRO A 143 -8.14 -20.19 18.10
C PRO A 143 -8.47 -20.81 16.72
N ARG A 144 -9.72 -20.79 16.22
CA ARG A 144 -10.04 -21.55 14.97
C ARG A 144 -10.78 -20.86 13.80
N TRP A 145 -11.31 -19.65 13.91
CA TRP A 145 -11.85 -18.95 12.73
C TRP A 145 -12.03 -17.45 12.99
N PHE A 146 -11.04 -16.64 12.61
CA PHE A 146 -11.25 -15.20 12.47
C PHE A 146 -10.47 -14.70 11.25
N LYS A 147 -11.20 -14.29 10.20
CA LYS A 147 -10.62 -13.66 9.02
C LYS A 147 -10.20 -12.25 9.42
N LEU A 148 -8.90 -11.96 9.40
CA LEU A 148 -8.43 -10.59 9.27
C LEU A 148 -9.15 -9.95 8.07
N GLN A 149 -9.63 -8.72 8.22
CA GLN A 149 -10.21 -8.02 7.09
C GLN A 149 -9.07 -7.64 6.15
N GLU A 150 -8.85 -8.45 5.12
CA GLU A 150 -7.88 -8.16 4.07
C GLU A 150 -8.33 -6.91 3.29
N GLY A 151 -7.52 -5.86 3.38
CA GLY A 151 -7.68 -4.64 2.59
C GLY A 151 -7.29 -4.91 1.15
N ASN A 152 -8.11 -4.46 0.22
CA ASN A 152 -7.80 -4.60 -1.20
C ASN A 152 -6.91 -3.43 -1.61
N ILE A 153 -5.79 -3.75 -2.24
CA ILE A 153 -4.93 -2.80 -2.92
C ILE A 153 -5.47 -2.68 -4.34
N PHE A 154 -5.74 -1.45 -4.76
CA PHE A 154 -5.91 -1.11 -6.16
C PHE A 154 -5.44 0.33 -6.37
N PHE A 155 -4.66 0.59 -7.41
CA PHE A 155 -4.30 1.95 -7.81
C PHE A 155 -3.87 1.98 -9.28
N GLU A 156 -4.41 2.93 -10.05
CA GLU A 156 -4.02 3.18 -11.44
C GLU A 156 -2.73 4.03 -11.50
N ARG A 157 -1.79 3.63 -12.35
CA ARG A 157 -0.46 4.22 -12.44
C ARG A 157 -0.48 5.56 -13.14
N ILE A 158 -0.06 6.60 -12.44
CA ILE A 158 0.24 7.90 -13.03
C ILE A 158 1.63 7.81 -13.69
N LYS A 159 1.68 7.53 -15.01
CA LYS A 159 2.92 7.28 -15.77
C LYS A 159 3.95 8.43 -15.68
N SER A 160 3.51 9.66 -15.40
CA SER A 160 4.39 10.84 -15.19
C SER A 160 5.02 10.94 -13.80
N ARG A 161 4.68 10.04 -12.87
CA ARG A 161 5.22 10.01 -11.50
C ARG A 161 6.15 8.81 -11.31
N SER A 162 6.99 8.88 -10.28
CA SER A 162 7.94 7.82 -9.98
C SER A 162 7.26 6.52 -9.56
N ILE A 163 7.93 5.39 -9.74
CA ILE A 163 7.47 4.08 -9.26
C ILE A 163 7.27 4.05 -7.73
N PHE A 164 8.02 4.86 -6.98
CA PHE A 164 7.85 5.00 -5.53
C PHE A 164 6.54 5.73 -5.17
N ASN A 165 6.13 6.72 -5.97
CA ASN A 165 4.82 7.34 -5.79
C ASN A 165 3.70 6.31 -6.02
N PHE A 166 3.86 5.50 -7.06
CA PHE A 166 2.93 4.44 -7.40
C PHE A 166 2.80 3.40 -6.27
N TRP A 167 3.92 2.93 -5.71
CA TRP A 167 3.91 2.04 -4.54
C TRP A 167 3.27 2.71 -3.32
N ALA A 168 3.63 3.95 -3.00
CA ALA A 168 3.07 4.64 -1.85
C ALA A 168 1.54 4.79 -1.94
N LYS A 169 1.01 5.13 -3.13
CA LYS A 169 -0.43 5.22 -3.37
C LYS A 169 -1.15 3.88 -3.30
N SER A 170 -0.53 2.81 -3.82
CA SER A 170 -1.04 1.45 -3.74
C SER A 170 -1.11 0.95 -2.29
N LEU A 171 -0.05 1.18 -1.51
CA LEU A 171 -0.04 0.85 -0.09
C LEU A 171 -1.10 1.64 0.68
N LEU A 172 -1.25 2.94 0.37
CA LEU A 172 -2.29 3.76 0.98
C LEU A 172 -3.70 3.23 0.69
N SER A 173 -3.96 2.78 -0.54
CA SER A 173 -5.27 2.24 -0.91
C SER A 173 -5.59 0.94 -0.17
N GLY A 174 -4.60 0.04 -0.01
CA GLY A 174 -4.72 -1.15 0.84
C GLY A 174 -4.99 -0.83 2.31
N ALA A 175 -4.28 0.15 2.88
CA ALA A 175 -4.48 0.56 4.27
C ALA A 175 -5.88 1.16 4.48
N VAL A 176 -6.31 2.02 3.57
CA VAL A 176 -7.66 2.63 3.56
C VAL A 176 -8.76 1.57 3.41
N SER A 177 -8.54 0.54 2.58
CA SER A 177 -9.47 -0.58 2.46
C SER A 177 -9.52 -1.45 3.72
N SER A 178 -8.39 -1.64 4.40
CA SER A 178 -8.29 -2.43 5.63
C SER A 178 -9.06 -1.80 6.81
N ILE A 179 -9.21 -0.48 6.81
CA ILE A 179 -10.00 0.24 7.82
C ILE A 179 -11.50 0.30 7.48
N GLY A 180 -11.93 -0.40 6.41
CA GLY A 180 -13.34 -0.55 6.04
C GLY A 180 -13.85 0.37 4.92
N ILE A 181 -13.00 1.23 4.35
CA ILE A 181 -13.39 2.09 3.22
C ILE A 181 -13.24 1.31 1.92
N LYS A 182 -14.36 0.84 1.34
CA LYS A 182 -14.38 -0.08 0.18
C LYS A 182 -14.01 0.54 -1.18
N ARG A 183 -13.32 1.69 -1.19
CA ARG A 183 -13.01 2.48 -2.38
C ARG A 183 -12.18 1.69 -3.41
N SER A 184 -11.15 0.96 -2.98
CA SER A 184 -10.27 0.23 -3.91
C SER A 184 -11.00 -0.86 -4.71
N LYS A 185 -11.98 -1.54 -4.10
CA LYS A 185 -12.81 -2.52 -4.80
C LYS A 185 -13.69 -1.89 -5.88
N GLU A 186 -14.16 -0.68 -5.63
CA GLU A 186 -15.00 0.06 -6.58
C GLU A 186 -14.16 0.61 -7.73
N GLU A 187 -12.98 1.16 -7.43
CA GLU A 187 -12.01 1.64 -8.43
C GLU A 187 -11.54 0.51 -9.35
N ALA A 188 -11.20 -0.66 -8.79
CA ALA A 188 -10.84 -1.84 -9.58
C ALA A 188 -11.96 -2.25 -10.55
N LYS A 189 -13.20 -2.33 -10.05
CA LYS A 189 -14.36 -2.68 -10.89
C LYS A 189 -14.62 -1.67 -12.01
N ALA A 190 -14.45 -0.38 -11.72
CA ALA A 190 -14.61 0.67 -12.72
C ALA A 190 -13.54 0.54 -13.82
N TYR A 191 -12.28 0.37 -13.43
CA TYR A 191 -11.16 0.19 -14.35
C TYR A 191 -11.34 -1.02 -15.28
N TYR A 192 -11.67 -2.20 -14.73
CA TYR A 192 -11.90 -3.40 -15.54
C TYR A 192 -13.11 -3.29 -16.48
N LYS A 193 -14.13 -2.51 -16.08
CA LYS A 193 -15.29 -2.28 -16.93
C LYS A 193 -14.96 -1.37 -18.12
N GLU A 194 -14.09 -0.39 -17.91
CA GLU A 194 -13.67 0.57 -18.93
C GLU A 194 -12.66 -0.03 -19.91
N ASN A 195 -11.72 -0.85 -19.41
CA ASN A 195 -10.62 -1.43 -20.20
C ASN A 195 -10.87 -2.90 -20.58
N LYS A 196 -12.15 -3.29 -20.74
CA LYS A 196 -12.52 -4.70 -20.94
C LYS A 196 -11.91 -5.30 -22.22
N ALA A 197 -11.84 -4.50 -23.29
CA ALA A 197 -11.26 -4.93 -24.57
C ALA A 197 -9.74 -5.18 -24.45
N ASP A 198 -9.02 -4.29 -23.78
CA ASP A 198 -7.56 -4.38 -23.62
C ASP A 198 -7.13 -5.56 -22.72
N MET A 199 -8.03 -6.08 -21.89
CA MET A 199 -7.77 -7.22 -21.00
C MET A 199 -7.96 -8.57 -21.69
N GLU A 200 -8.83 -8.67 -22.70
CA GLU A 200 -9.01 -9.90 -23.48
C GLU A 200 -7.75 -10.20 -24.34
N ASP A 201 -6.99 -9.16 -24.71
CA ASP A 201 -5.75 -9.29 -25.49
C ASP A 201 -4.49 -9.67 -24.66
N ILE A 202 -4.57 -9.73 -23.33
CA ILE A 202 -3.43 -10.05 -22.44
C ILE A 202 -3.41 -11.56 -22.07
N GLU A 203 -4.51 -12.28 -22.29
CA GLU A 203 -4.61 -13.73 -22.01
C GLU A 203 -4.22 -14.65 -23.19
N ASP A 204 -3.92 -14.09 -24.37
CA ASP A 204 -3.45 -14.80 -25.59
C ASP A 204 -1.93 -14.70 -25.81
#